data_AF-A0A090IWZ6-F1
#
_entry.id   AF-A0A090IWZ6-F1
#
_cell.length_a   1.000
_cell.length_b   1.000
_cell.length_c   1.000
_cell.angle_alpha   90.00
_cell.angle_beta   90.00
_cell.angle_gamma   90.00
#
_symmetry.space_group_name_H-M   'P 1'
#
loop_
_entity.id
_entity.type
_entity.pdbx_description
1 polymer ?
#
loop_
_entity_poly.entity_id
_entity_poly.type
_entity_poly.pdbx_seq_one_letter_code
_entity_poly.pdbx_strand_id
1 'polypeptide(L)'
;MKEYLPNFHYLLYDLSDYSDEEIKGNAQLRIMLKLLRDVVTKSTEEFLRSFYEASHALLEIEDKQKGIEFFEITLRYVFNAVRDLTKKDMEQIVRQIETTFPERSEVAMTLADILREEDMQEGLEKGRQEGASQALAKTALQLLTEKFGALPEDLKEDIKEADLATLETLLQNIFKYQSIDDVKKFFEQ
;
A
#
# COMPACT_ATOMS: atom_id res chain seq x y z
N MET A 1 35.58 -14.49 -33.15
CA MET A 1 35.13 -14.10 -31.79
C MET A 1 33.75 -14.70 -31.53
N LYS A 2 33.68 -15.79 -30.76
CA LYS A 2 32.44 -16.39 -30.22
C LYS A 2 32.71 -17.33 -29.03
N GLU A 3 33.91 -17.29 -28.43
CA GLU A 3 34.36 -18.28 -27.44
C GLU A 3 33.90 -18.00 -25.99
N TYR A 4 33.29 -16.84 -25.72
CA TYR A 4 32.99 -16.41 -24.34
C TYR A 4 31.55 -15.91 -24.13
N LEU A 5 30.61 -16.20 -25.04
CA LEU A 5 29.19 -15.89 -24.83
C LEU A 5 28.48 -17.15 -24.30
N PRO A 6 28.04 -17.16 -23.03
CA PRO A 6 27.23 -18.25 -22.51
C PRO A 6 25.93 -18.37 -23.31
N ASN A 7 25.65 -19.55 -23.85
CA ASN A 7 24.41 -19.84 -24.56
C ASN A 7 23.39 -20.47 -23.60
N PHE A 8 22.64 -19.64 -22.88
CA PHE A 8 21.57 -20.09 -22.00
C PHE A 8 20.27 -20.28 -22.78
N HIS A 9 19.64 -21.44 -22.60
CA HIS A 9 18.26 -21.66 -23.01
C HIS A 9 17.42 -21.75 -21.74
N TYR A 10 16.42 -20.88 -21.61
CA TYR A 10 15.52 -20.87 -20.47
C TYR A 10 14.26 -21.66 -20.79
N LEU A 11 13.83 -22.49 -19.84
CA LEU A 11 12.50 -23.07 -19.81
C LEU A 11 11.68 -22.25 -18.82
N LEU A 12 10.67 -21.54 -19.34
CA LEU A 12 9.70 -20.80 -18.53
C LEU A 12 8.40 -21.61 -18.51
N TYR A 13 7.86 -21.80 -17.32
CA TYR A 13 6.59 -22.49 -17.10
C TYR A 13 5.62 -21.51 -16.47
N ASP A 14 4.42 -21.43 -17.01
CA ASP A 14 3.30 -20.76 -16.36
C ASP A 14 2.67 -21.72 -15.35
N LEU A 15 2.68 -21.36 -14.07
CA LEU A 15 2.15 -22.22 -13.01
C LEU A 15 0.63 -22.14 -12.89
N SER A 16 -0.03 -21.15 -13.53
CA SER A 16 -1.47 -20.96 -13.41
C SER A 16 -2.29 -22.15 -13.91
N ASP A 17 -1.74 -22.89 -14.87
CA ASP A 17 -2.42 -23.99 -15.55
C ASP A 17 -2.30 -25.34 -14.83
N TYR A 18 -1.54 -25.39 -13.73
CA TYR A 18 -1.20 -26.63 -13.03
C TYR A 18 -2.01 -26.81 -11.74
N SER A 19 -2.58 -28.01 -11.57
CA SER A 19 -3.20 -28.44 -10.31
C SER A 19 -2.16 -28.74 -9.22
N ASP A 20 -2.61 -28.85 -7.96
CA ASP A 20 -1.75 -29.23 -6.83
C ASP A 20 -1.05 -30.58 -7.06
N GLU A 21 -1.73 -31.54 -7.70
CA GLU A 21 -1.19 -32.86 -8.02
C GLU A 21 -0.17 -32.83 -9.15
N GLU A 22 -0.30 -31.88 -10.09
CA GLU A 22 0.59 -31.73 -11.24
C GLU A 22 1.90 -31.05 -10.87
N ILE A 23 1.91 -30.19 -9.84
CA ILE A 23 3.14 -29.62 -9.26
C ILE A 23 3.96 -30.74 -8.60
N LYS A 24 5.05 -31.14 -9.27
CA LYS A 24 5.99 -32.16 -8.78
C LYS A 24 7.15 -31.52 -8.01
N GLY A 25 7.84 -32.34 -7.22
CA GLY A 25 8.95 -31.91 -6.36
C GLY A 25 8.85 -32.50 -4.96
N ASN A 26 9.80 -32.12 -4.11
CA ASN A 26 9.74 -32.40 -2.67
C ASN A 26 8.65 -31.54 -2.01
N ALA A 27 8.28 -31.86 -0.77
CA ALA A 27 7.20 -31.18 -0.05
C ALA A 27 7.40 -29.66 0.00
N GLN A 28 8.62 -29.21 0.31
CA GLN A 28 8.97 -27.80 0.35
C GLN A 28 8.72 -27.10 -0.99
N LEU A 29 9.25 -27.63 -2.09
CA LEU A 29 9.09 -27.01 -3.42
C LEU A 29 7.62 -26.92 -3.82
N ARG A 30 6.83 -27.96 -3.54
CA ARG A 30 5.39 -27.95 -3.85
C ARG A 30 4.65 -26.87 -3.07
N ILE A 31 4.94 -26.72 -1.78
CA ILE A 31 4.35 -25.68 -0.94
C ILE A 31 4.65 -24.29 -1.52
N MET A 32 5.88 -24.06 -1.94
CA MET A 32 6.32 -22.75 -2.45
C MET A 32 5.71 -22.41 -3.80
N LEU A 33 5.75 -23.35 -4.75
CA LEU A 33 5.14 -23.16 -6.07
C LEU A 33 3.63 -22.98 -5.96
N LYS A 34 2.96 -23.68 -5.03
CA LYS A 34 1.55 -23.47 -4.72
C LYS A 34 1.28 -22.04 -4.25
N LEU A 35 2.08 -21.51 -3.32
CA LEU A 35 1.91 -20.11 -2.85
C LEU A 35 2.13 -19.09 -3.95
N LEU A 36 3.17 -19.26 -4.77
CA LEU A 36 3.46 -18.38 -5.90
C LEU A 36 2.36 -18.42 -6.97
N ARG A 37 1.77 -19.59 -7.21
CA ARG A 37 0.60 -19.70 -8.10
C ARG A 37 -0.61 -19.03 -7.47
N ASP A 38 -0.94 -19.40 -6.24
CA ASP A 38 -2.19 -19.01 -5.57
C ASP A 38 -2.29 -17.51 -5.32
N VAL A 39 -1.15 -16.84 -5.09
CA VAL A 39 -1.13 -15.38 -4.92
C VAL A 39 -1.51 -14.62 -6.21
N VAL A 40 -1.34 -15.26 -7.37
CA VAL A 40 -1.67 -14.69 -8.69
C VAL A 40 -3.04 -15.17 -9.16
N THR A 41 -3.39 -16.43 -8.92
CA THR A 41 -4.56 -17.06 -9.52
C THR A 41 -5.80 -17.07 -8.65
N LYS A 42 -5.67 -16.87 -7.33
CA LYS A 42 -6.80 -16.98 -6.38
C LYS A 42 -7.16 -15.62 -5.78
N SER A 43 -8.36 -15.55 -5.21
CA SER A 43 -8.75 -14.39 -4.40
C SER A 43 -7.87 -14.26 -3.16
N THR A 44 -7.79 -13.06 -2.58
CA THR A 44 -7.03 -12.79 -1.34
C THR A 44 -7.41 -13.75 -0.21
N GLU A 45 -8.70 -14.04 -0.03
CA GLU A 45 -9.16 -14.97 1.02
C GLU A 45 -8.64 -16.40 0.81
N GLU A 46 -8.70 -16.89 -0.43
CA GLU A 46 -8.23 -18.22 -0.78
C GLU A 46 -6.70 -18.33 -0.74
N PHE A 47 -5.99 -17.27 -1.11
CA PHE A 47 -4.55 -17.17 -0.95
C PHE A 47 -4.18 -17.21 0.54
N LEU A 48 -4.85 -16.44 1.39
CA LEU A 48 -4.60 -16.45 2.84
C LEU A 48 -4.76 -17.86 3.41
N ARG A 49 -5.82 -18.59 3.01
CA ARG A 49 -5.99 -20.00 3.39
C ARG A 49 -4.81 -20.87 2.95
N SER A 50 -4.36 -20.70 1.71
CA SER A 50 -3.22 -21.42 1.15
C SER A 50 -1.92 -21.09 1.90
N PHE A 51 -1.75 -19.83 2.31
CA PHE A 51 -0.65 -19.38 3.17
C PHE A 51 -0.70 -20.03 4.57
N TYR A 52 -1.88 -20.09 5.19
CA TYR A 52 -2.05 -20.79 6.47
C TYR A 52 -1.69 -22.28 6.35
N GLU A 53 -2.23 -22.97 5.35
CA GLU A 53 -1.90 -24.38 5.08
C GLU A 53 -0.39 -24.60 4.87
N ALA A 54 0.24 -23.75 4.07
CA ALA A 54 1.67 -23.80 3.81
C ALA A 54 2.51 -23.58 5.07
N SER A 55 2.14 -22.60 5.90
CA SER A 55 2.84 -22.28 7.14
C SER A 55 2.86 -23.48 8.11
N HIS A 56 1.74 -24.21 8.22
CA HIS A 56 1.66 -25.42 9.02
C HIS A 56 2.40 -26.59 8.39
N ALA A 57 2.26 -26.79 7.07
CA ALA A 57 2.93 -27.89 6.38
C ALA A 57 4.46 -27.83 6.46
N LEU A 58 5.03 -26.62 6.54
CA LEU A 58 6.48 -26.42 6.70
C LEU A 58 7.01 -26.86 8.07
N LEU A 59 6.20 -26.81 9.12
CA LEU A 59 6.61 -27.26 10.46
C LEU A 59 6.85 -28.77 10.53
N GLU A 60 6.19 -29.52 9.65
CA GLU A 60 6.24 -31.00 9.61
C GLU A 60 7.42 -31.54 8.77
N ILE A 61 8.18 -30.67 8.10
CA ILE A 61 9.34 -31.09 7.29
C ILE A 61 10.56 -31.33 8.21
N GLU A 62 11.33 -32.39 7.96
CA GLU A 62 12.53 -32.71 8.77
C GLU A 62 13.65 -31.66 8.65
N ASP A 63 13.95 -31.18 7.43
CA ASP A 63 14.92 -30.11 7.17
C ASP A 63 14.25 -28.72 7.29
N LYS A 64 13.81 -28.40 8.52
CA LYS A 64 13.06 -27.17 8.83
C LYS A 64 13.83 -25.91 8.45
N GLN A 65 15.16 -25.92 8.60
CA GLN A 65 15.98 -24.72 8.45
C GLN A 65 16.01 -24.23 7.00
N LYS A 66 16.29 -25.11 6.03
CA LYS A 66 16.21 -24.76 4.60
C LYS A 66 14.77 -24.55 4.14
N GLY A 67 13.84 -25.33 4.69
CA GLY A 67 12.38 -25.17 4.55
C GLY A 67 11.93 -23.72 4.70
N ILE A 68 12.33 -23.15 5.84
CA ILE A 68 11.95 -21.82 6.28
C ILE A 68 12.68 -20.74 5.48
N GLU A 69 14.00 -20.82 5.24
CA GLU A 69 14.71 -19.80 4.44
C GLU A 69 14.10 -19.58 3.06
N PHE A 70 13.65 -20.66 2.42
CA PHE A 70 13.02 -20.57 1.11
C PHE A 70 11.59 -20.02 1.20
N PHE A 71 10.89 -20.26 2.32
CA PHE A 71 9.62 -19.62 2.63
C PHE A 71 9.78 -18.11 2.77
N GLU A 72 10.82 -17.66 3.47
CA GLU A 72 11.13 -16.24 3.64
C GLU A 72 11.30 -15.51 2.30
N ILE A 73 12.02 -16.14 1.36
CA ILE A 73 12.22 -15.60 0.00
C ILE A 73 10.88 -15.54 -0.75
N THR A 74 10.09 -16.61 -0.66
CA THR A 74 8.77 -16.69 -1.33
C THR A 74 7.83 -15.61 -0.82
N LEU A 75 7.81 -15.38 0.49
CA LEU A 75 7.02 -14.31 1.11
C LEU A 75 7.46 -12.94 0.66
N ARG A 76 8.76 -12.66 0.69
CA ARG A 76 9.29 -11.39 0.19
C ARG A 76 8.85 -11.12 -1.25
N TYR A 77 8.87 -12.14 -2.12
CA TYR A 77 8.37 -12.01 -3.47
C TYR A 77 6.87 -11.72 -3.51
N VAL A 78 6.05 -12.54 -2.84
CA VAL A 78 4.58 -12.38 -2.76
C VAL A 78 4.22 -10.96 -2.34
N PHE A 79 4.84 -10.44 -1.28
CA PHE A 79 4.50 -9.14 -0.73
C PHE A 79 5.01 -7.94 -1.53
N ASN A 80 6.07 -8.12 -2.33
CA ASN A 80 6.52 -7.07 -3.25
C ASN A 80 5.76 -7.11 -4.60
N ALA A 81 5.27 -8.29 -5.00
CA ALA A 81 4.68 -8.50 -6.31
C ALA A 81 3.15 -8.34 -6.32
N VAL A 82 2.46 -8.59 -5.21
CA VAL A 82 0.99 -8.64 -5.15
C VAL A 82 0.41 -7.39 -4.50
N ARG A 83 -0.30 -6.60 -5.32
CA ARG A 83 -0.82 -5.27 -4.99
C ARG A 83 -2.20 -5.24 -4.33
N ASP A 84 -2.84 -6.41 -4.19
CA ASP A 84 -4.25 -6.53 -3.74
C ASP A 84 -4.40 -6.98 -2.28
N LEU A 85 -3.30 -7.08 -1.53
CA LEU A 85 -3.35 -7.36 -0.10
C LEU A 85 -3.59 -6.07 0.68
N THR A 86 -4.60 -6.05 1.53
CA THR A 86 -4.83 -4.91 2.42
C THR A 86 -3.87 -4.94 3.60
N LYS A 87 -3.68 -3.79 4.26
CA LYS A 87 -2.94 -3.69 5.52
C LYS A 87 -3.38 -4.75 6.55
N LYS A 88 -4.69 -5.00 6.65
CA LYS A 88 -5.25 -5.99 7.59
C LYS A 88 -4.81 -7.41 7.23
N ASP A 89 -4.76 -7.75 5.96
CA ASP A 89 -4.32 -9.07 5.47
C ASP A 89 -2.82 -9.26 5.79
N MET A 90 -2.02 -8.22 5.54
CA MET A 90 -0.60 -8.20 5.88
C MET A 90 -0.36 -8.41 7.38
N GLU A 91 -1.10 -7.71 8.23
CA GLU A 91 -1.02 -7.90 9.68
C GLU A 91 -1.41 -9.32 10.12
N GLN A 92 -2.40 -9.94 9.47
CA GLN A 92 -2.79 -11.33 9.77
C GLN A 92 -1.65 -12.29 9.46
N ILE A 93 -0.96 -12.07 8.35
CA ILE A 93 0.19 -12.88 7.94
C ILE A 93 1.36 -12.67 8.92
N VAL A 94 1.69 -11.42 9.28
CA VAL A 94 2.76 -11.13 10.26
C VAL A 94 2.50 -11.86 11.58
N ARG A 95 1.28 -11.75 12.13
CA ARG A 95 0.89 -12.45 13.37
C ARG A 95 1.03 -13.97 13.25
N GLN A 96 0.66 -14.52 12.10
CA GLN A 96 0.81 -15.96 11.85
C GLN A 96 2.27 -16.38 11.82
N ILE A 97 3.14 -15.62 11.16
CA ILE A 97 4.59 -15.89 11.09
C ILE A 97 5.20 -15.83 12.48
N GLU A 98 4.89 -14.79 13.27
CA GLU A 98 5.39 -14.64 14.64
C GLU A 98 4.98 -15.82 15.53
N THR A 99 3.75 -16.32 15.35
CA THR A 99 3.21 -17.45 16.13
C THR A 99 3.82 -18.79 15.68
N THR A 100 3.99 -18.97 14.37
CA THR A 100 4.40 -20.26 13.76
C THR A 100 5.92 -20.43 13.76
N PHE A 101 6.67 -19.34 13.59
CA PHE A 101 8.13 -19.31 13.43
C PHE A 101 8.78 -18.26 14.35
N PRO A 102 8.65 -18.39 15.68
CA PRO A 102 9.09 -17.37 16.64
C PRO A 102 10.60 -17.07 16.59
N GLU A 103 11.42 -18.06 16.23
CA GLU A 103 12.89 -17.92 16.10
C GLU A 103 13.30 -17.15 14.84
N ARG A 104 12.37 -16.87 13.92
CA ARG A 104 12.64 -16.32 12.58
C ARG A 104 11.95 -14.95 12.41
N SER A 105 12.22 -14.07 13.38
CA SER A 105 11.64 -12.73 13.48
C SER A 105 11.98 -11.81 12.29
N GLU A 106 13.04 -12.07 11.52
CA GLU A 106 13.50 -11.16 10.46
C GLU A 106 12.49 -10.94 9.32
N VAL A 107 11.69 -11.95 8.94
CA VAL A 107 10.64 -11.77 7.92
C VAL A 107 9.44 -11.03 8.50
N ALA A 108 9.00 -11.40 9.71
CA ALA A 108 7.96 -10.64 10.39
C ALA A 108 8.36 -9.17 10.58
N MET A 109 9.64 -8.92 10.92
CA MET A 109 10.23 -7.59 11.02
C MET A 109 10.23 -6.85 9.67
N THR A 110 10.71 -7.50 8.59
CA THR A 110 10.72 -6.88 7.25
C THR A 110 9.30 -6.48 6.82
N LEU A 111 8.31 -7.35 7.05
CA LEU A 111 6.92 -7.06 6.70
C LEU A 111 6.32 -5.97 7.59
N ALA A 112 6.65 -5.97 8.88
CA ALA A 112 6.28 -4.88 9.77
C ALA A 112 6.93 -3.55 9.36
N ASP A 113 8.17 -3.57 8.85
CA ASP A 113 8.85 -2.38 8.35
C ASP A 113 8.18 -1.84 7.09
N ILE A 114 7.76 -2.71 6.15
CA ILE A 114 6.96 -2.31 4.99
C ILE A 114 5.67 -1.60 5.44
N LEU A 115 4.93 -2.19 6.39
CA LEU A 115 3.69 -1.58 6.90
C LEU A 115 3.93 -0.23 7.58
N ARG A 116 5.04 -0.08 8.32
CA ARG A 116 5.43 1.20 8.93
C ARG A 116 5.80 2.25 7.88
N GLU A 117 6.49 1.84 6.83
CA GLU A 117 6.87 2.74 5.75
C GLU A 117 5.64 3.23 4.98
N GLU A 118 4.69 2.34 4.68
CA GLU A 118 3.39 2.71 4.09
C GLU A 118 2.63 3.71 4.98
N ASP A 119 2.51 3.44 6.28
CA ASP A 119 1.87 4.36 7.24
C ASP A 119 2.55 5.73 7.29
N MET A 120 3.88 5.76 7.24
CA MET A 120 4.65 7.00 7.21
C MET A 120 4.41 7.78 5.92
N GLN A 121 4.39 7.10 4.76
CA GLN A 121 4.12 7.74 3.47
C GLN A 121 2.69 8.32 3.43
N GLU A 122 1.69 7.57 3.90
CA GLU A 122 0.33 8.08 4.02
C GLU A 122 0.25 9.31 4.94
N GLY A 123 0.94 9.27 6.09
CA GLY A 123 1.01 10.38 7.03
C GLY A 123 1.67 11.62 6.43
N LEU A 124 2.76 11.44 5.68
CA LEU A 124 3.44 12.52 4.97
C LEU A 124 2.56 13.15 3.89
N GLU A 125 1.86 12.34 3.09
CA GLU A 125 0.99 12.87 2.03
C GLU A 125 -0.22 13.60 2.62
N LYS A 126 -0.86 13.05 3.68
CA LYS A 126 -1.92 13.76 4.42
C LYS A 126 -1.41 15.08 4.99
N GLY A 127 -0.26 15.08 5.66
CA GLY A 127 0.34 16.29 6.20
C GLY A 127 0.67 17.33 5.13
N ARG A 128 1.11 16.90 3.94
CA ARG A 128 1.37 17.78 2.80
C ARG A 128 0.08 18.41 2.26
N GLN A 129 -0.99 17.62 2.15
CA GLN A 129 -2.30 18.10 1.69
C GLN A 129 -2.93 19.07 2.70
N GLU A 130 -2.92 18.73 3.99
CA GLU A 130 -3.39 19.61 5.07
C GLU A 130 -2.59 20.92 5.11
N GLY A 131 -1.26 20.84 5.01
CA GLY A 131 -0.40 22.03 4.97
C GLY A 131 -0.68 22.93 3.76
N ALA A 132 -0.93 22.35 2.59
CA ALA A 132 -1.32 23.09 1.39
C ALA A 132 -2.67 23.79 1.57
N SER A 133 -3.69 23.07 2.07
CA SER A 133 -5.01 23.64 2.32
C SER A 133 -4.96 24.79 3.33
N GLN A 134 -4.27 24.59 4.47
CA GLN A 134 -4.08 25.64 5.48
C GLN A 134 -3.37 26.87 4.93
N ALA A 135 -2.36 26.69 4.06
CA ALA A 135 -1.65 27.79 3.43
C ALA A 135 -2.56 28.57 2.47
N LEU A 136 -3.37 27.90 1.65
CA LEU A 136 -4.31 28.55 0.73
C LEU A 136 -5.44 29.26 1.49
N ALA A 137 -6.02 28.63 2.50
CA ALA A 137 -7.05 29.22 3.36
C ALA A 137 -6.53 30.49 4.04
N LYS A 138 -5.34 30.44 4.64
CA LYS A 138 -4.69 31.63 5.24
C LYS A 138 -4.47 32.75 4.22
N THR A 139 -4.03 32.39 3.00
CA THR A 139 -3.81 33.34 1.91
C THR A 139 -5.12 33.99 1.45
N ALA A 140 -6.17 33.19 1.27
CA ALA A 140 -7.49 33.67 0.89
C ALA A 140 -8.05 34.63 1.95
N LEU A 141 -7.97 34.26 3.22
CA LEU A 141 -8.38 35.11 4.34
C LEU A 141 -7.61 36.44 4.35
N GLN A 142 -6.29 36.42 4.16
CA GLN A 142 -5.49 37.63 4.13
C GLN A 142 -5.88 38.54 2.96
N LEU A 143 -5.95 38.00 1.74
CA LEU A 143 -6.29 38.76 0.53
C LEU A 143 -7.71 39.34 0.56
N LEU A 144 -8.68 38.55 1.03
CA LEU A 144 -10.06 39.02 1.20
C LEU A 144 -10.15 40.09 2.28
N THR A 145 -9.38 39.95 3.37
CA THR A 145 -9.32 40.98 4.42
C THR A 145 -8.68 42.27 3.92
N GLU A 146 -7.61 42.18 3.13
CA GLU A 146 -6.97 43.35 2.51
C GLU A 146 -7.92 44.05 1.53
N LYS A 147 -8.75 43.29 0.82
CA LYS A 147 -9.65 43.81 -0.23
C LYS A 147 -10.97 44.37 0.31
N PHE A 148 -11.55 43.75 1.33
CA PHE A 148 -12.89 44.05 1.82
C PHE A 148 -12.94 44.50 3.29
N GLY A 149 -11.81 44.47 4.00
CA GLY A 149 -11.75 44.77 5.43
C GLY A 149 -12.16 43.56 6.28
N ALA A 150 -12.82 43.82 7.41
CA ALA A 150 -13.19 42.76 8.34
C ALA A 150 -14.14 41.74 7.69
N LEU A 151 -13.71 40.48 7.64
CA LEU A 151 -14.54 39.38 7.13
C LEU A 151 -15.50 38.88 8.24
N PRO A 152 -16.76 38.55 7.88
CA PRO A 152 -17.68 37.82 8.76
C PRO A 152 -17.09 36.48 9.24
N GLU A 153 -17.39 36.06 10.48
CA GLU A 153 -16.83 34.83 11.05
C GLU A 153 -17.31 33.56 10.35
N ASP A 154 -18.57 33.53 9.89
CA ASP A 154 -19.13 32.42 9.10
C ASP A 154 -18.29 32.16 7.85
N LEU A 155 -17.98 33.21 7.10
CA LEU A 155 -17.13 33.10 5.91
C LEU A 155 -15.69 32.65 6.23
N LYS A 156 -15.16 33.00 7.42
CA LYS A 156 -13.83 32.55 7.81
C LYS A 156 -13.80 31.06 8.13
N GLU A 157 -14.89 30.54 8.68
CA GLU A 157 -15.06 29.10 8.95
C GLU A 157 -15.20 28.35 7.63
N ASP A 158 -16.06 28.81 6.72
CA ASP A 158 -16.23 28.22 5.38
C ASP A 158 -14.89 28.09 4.63
N ILE A 159 -14.05 29.14 4.66
CA ILE A 159 -12.73 29.13 4.01
C ILE A 159 -11.76 28.16 4.70
N LYS A 160 -11.84 27.96 6.02
CA LYS A 160 -10.94 27.03 6.72
C LYS A 160 -11.32 25.57 6.49
N GLU A 161 -12.61 25.30 6.28
CA GLU A 161 -13.14 23.96 6.07
C GLU A 161 -13.20 23.56 4.59
N ALA A 162 -13.05 24.54 3.69
CA ALA A 162 -13.01 24.33 2.25
C ALA A 162 -11.91 23.33 1.83
N ASP A 163 -12.24 22.50 0.83
CA ASP A 163 -11.23 21.64 0.21
C ASP A 163 -10.24 22.44 -0.64
N LEU A 164 -9.12 21.79 -1.00
CA LEU A 164 -8.04 22.42 -1.75
C LEU A 164 -8.52 23.01 -3.08
N ALA A 165 -9.39 22.31 -3.80
CA ALA A 165 -9.87 22.73 -5.12
C ALA A 165 -10.76 23.98 -5.03
N THR A 166 -11.60 24.05 -4.00
CA THR A 166 -12.45 25.20 -3.69
C THR A 166 -11.60 26.41 -3.35
N LEU A 167 -10.56 26.24 -2.52
CA LEU A 167 -9.61 27.30 -2.16
C LEU A 167 -8.81 27.81 -3.36
N GLU A 168 -8.33 26.93 -4.24
CA GLU A 168 -7.66 27.32 -5.48
C GLU A 168 -8.59 28.13 -6.38
N THR A 169 -9.84 27.70 -6.53
CA THR A 169 -10.84 28.39 -7.35
C THR A 169 -11.19 29.77 -6.79
N LEU A 170 -11.33 29.86 -5.46
CA LEU A 170 -11.54 31.12 -4.75
C LEU A 170 -10.39 32.10 -5.02
N LEU A 171 -9.14 31.64 -4.87
CA LEU A 171 -7.94 32.45 -5.09
C LEU A 171 -7.79 32.89 -6.56
N GLN A 172 -8.09 32.01 -7.52
CA GLN A 172 -8.04 32.36 -8.95
C GLN A 172 -9.05 33.46 -9.33
N ASN A 173 -10.19 33.51 -8.63
CA ASN A 173 -11.24 34.49 -8.88
C ASN A 173 -11.21 35.67 -7.91
N ILE A 174 -10.21 35.76 -7.03
CA ILE A 174 -10.20 36.71 -5.90
C ILE A 174 -10.35 38.18 -6.32
N PHE A 175 -9.77 38.54 -7.47
CA PHE A 175 -9.85 39.88 -8.04
C PHE A 175 -11.14 40.17 -8.81
N LYS A 176 -11.93 39.14 -9.14
CA LYS A 176 -13.21 39.29 -9.86
C LYS A 176 -14.38 39.62 -8.94
N TYR A 177 -14.36 39.13 -7.70
CA TYR A 177 -15.38 39.45 -6.70
C TYR A 177 -15.44 40.96 -6.47
N GLN A 178 -16.62 41.55 -6.33
CA GLN A 178 -16.79 42.99 -6.07
C GLN A 178 -17.23 43.27 -4.63
N SER A 179 -17.76 42.27 -3.94
CA SER A 179 -18.18 42.37 -2.53
C SER A 179 -17.94 41.06 -1.76
N ILE A 180 -18.14 41.11 -0.44
CA ILE A 180 -18.17 39.91 0.43
C ILE A 180 -19.33 38.99 0.04
N ASP A 181 -20.48 39.54 -0.38
CA ASP A 181 -21.64 38.75 -0.79
C ASP A 181 -21.35 37.89 -2.02
N ASP A 182 -20.51 38.36 -2.94
CA ASP A 182 -20.11 37.56 -4.11
C ASP A 182 -19.27 36.34 -3.70
N VAL A 183 -18.49 36.47 -2.63
CA VAL A 183 -17.69 35.37 -2.07
C VAL A 183 -18.58 34.39 -1.31
N LYS A 184 -19.56 34.88 -0.53
CA LYS A 184 -20.52 34.00 0.15
C LYS A 184 -21.32 33.17 -0.84
N LYS A 185 -21.81 33.78 -1.92
CA LYS A 185 -22.50 33.07 -3.01
C LYS A 185 -21.66 32.00 -3.70
N PHE A 186 -20.33 32.09 -3.64
CA PHE A 186 -19.45 31.06 -4.18
C PHE A 186 -19.47 29.79 -3.31
N PHE A 187 -19.61 29.93 -1.99
CA PHE A 187 -19.71 28.79 -1.05
C PHE A 187 -21.12 28.21 -0.94
N GLU A 188 -22.15 28.94 -1.40
CA GLU A 188 -23.55 28.49 -1.41
C GLU A 188 -23.94 27.67 -2.67
N GLN A 189 -23.01 27.48 -3.62
CA GLN A 189 -23.20 26.74 -4.89
C GLN A 189 -22.80 25.27 -4.76
#